data_AF-A0A8H8M3N7-F1
#
_entry.id   AF-A0A8H8M3N7-F1
#
_cell.length_a   1.000
_cell.length_b   1.000
_cell.length_c   1.000
_cell.angle_alpha   90.00
_cell.angle_beta   90.00
_cell.angle_gamma   90.00
#
_symmetry.space_group_name_H-M   'P 1'
#
loop_
_entity.id
_entity.type
_entity.pdbx_description
1 polymer ?
#
loop_
_entity_poly.entity_id
_entity_poly.type
_entity_poly.pdbx_seq_one_letter_code
_entity_poly.pdbx_strand_id
1 'polypeptide(L)'
;MSLPPPYYASAAALQAEHRDAATLLRRTSEDIVAIDKTFGDVSYLLQGQNSVAVSPASLSEDWQRTQKVNSLSCNVGSPFLTPVKLFHSIIWGARTAATQVEARNKDFIEVIIPVVGDPDESKNSKIAELRMFISKNPPTFLTSAQVFQQLQEIEAGLTKVLKQHEEDADKMIASARADITKLEEEREQAKIKQDSSPKKSIFGIFGSSKDSSDPPPEPVDYDAKIARAKSIIDTVNSQREEIKAKVAEIKHAWATVPDQIGNCLGAIWTHLTTDATHLKNRLEGSTTDPMPDLSGIIRVYTEVNSALKYYATNVNKMRP
;
A
#
# COMPACT_ATOMS: atom_id res chain seq x y z
N MET A 1 46.72 21.42 4.20
CA MET A 1 45.25 21.56 4.28
C MET A 1 44.76 20.53 5.27
N SER A 2 44.12 20.94 6.37
CA SER A 2 43.53 20.00 7.32
C SER A 2 42.32 19.31 6.67
N LEU A 3 42.23 17.99 6.80
CA LEU A 3 41.01 17.27 6.42
C LEU A 3 39.82 17.85 7.20
N PRO A 4 38.62 17.94 6.61
CA PRO A 4 37.43 18.29 7.36
C PRO A 4 37.29 17.33 8.56
N PRO A 5 36.81 17.82 9.72
CA PRO A 5 36.62 16.98 10.88
C PRO A 5 35.77 15.75 10.50
N PRO A 6 36.01 14.58 11.10
CA PRO A 6 35.22 13.39 10.81
C PRO A 6 33.73 13.71 10.95
N TYR A 7 32.91 13.09 10.10
CA TYR A 7 31.46 13.32 10.03
C TYR A 7 30.75 13.15 11.39
N TYR A 8 31.42 12.53 12.37
CA TYR A 8 31.02 12.49 13.77
C TYR A 8 32.06 13.19 14.66
N ALA A 9 31.75 14.42 15.07
CA ALA A 9 32.45 15.09 16.16
C ALA A 9 32.26 14.33 17.52
N SER A 10 31.28 13.41 17.61
CA SER A 10 31.12 12.47 18.73
C SER A 10 30.23 11.28 18.38
N ALA A 11 30.40 10.14 19.07
CA ALA A 11 29.51 8.98 18.98
C ALA A 11 28.04 9.28 19.32
N ALA A 12 27.77 10.38 20.04
CA ALA A 12 26.41 10.83 20.37
C ALA A 12 25.65 11.38 19.16
N ALA A 13 26.34 12.08 18.24
CA ALA A 13 25.73 12.57 17.00
C ALA A 13 25.39 11.42 16.05
N LEU A 14 26.32 10.46 15.90
CA LEU A 14 26.11 9.19 15.20
C LEU A 14 24.88 8.46 15.77
N GLN A 15 24.79 8.35 17.10
CA GLN A 15 23.69 7.68 17.77
C GLN A 15 22.34 8.38 17.57
N ALA A 16 22.29 9.72 17.58
CA ALA A 16 21.03 10.46 17.38
C ALA A 16 20.48 10.26 15.95
N GLU A 17 21.30 10.48 14.93
CA GLU A 17 20.88 10.36 13.53
C GLU A 17 20.47 8.93 13.16
N HIS A 18 21.24 7.94 13.60
CA HIS A 18 20.92 6.54 13.33
C HIS A 18 19.71 6.04 14.13
N ARG A 19 19.46 6.60 15.33
CA ARG A 19 18.23 6.31 16.10
C ARG A 19 17.00 6.88 15.39
N ASP A 20 17.11 8.07 14.80
CA ASP A 20 16.03 8.66 14.02
C ASP A 20 15.76 7.83 12.75
N ALA A 21 16.81 7.43 12.02
CA ALA A 21 16.70 6.55 10.87
C ALA A 21 16.09 5.18 11.23
N ALA A 22 16.53 4.57 12.34
CA ALA A 22 16.00 3.30 12.84
C ALA A 22 14.52 3.41 13.25
N THR A 23 14.14 4.51 13.90
CA THR A 23 12.75 4.77 14.30
C THR A 23 11.87 5.00 13.07
N LEU A 24 12.36 5.75 12.10
CA LEU A 24 11.65 6.01 10.85
C LEU A 24 11.44 4.71 10.06
N LEU A 25 12.48 3.89 9.86
CA LEU A 25 12.36 2.58 9.21
C LEU A 25 11.29 1.69 9.86
N ARG A 26 11.22 1.65 11.20
CA ARG A 26 10.19 0.87 11.91
C ARG A 26 8.79 1.40 11.63
N ARG A 27 8.58 2.71 11.82
CA ARG A 27 7.27 3.36 11.56
C ARG A 27 6.84 3.16 10.11
N THR A 28 7.73 3.45 9.16
CA THR A 28 7.44 3.27 7.74
C THR A 28 7.12 1.80 7.41
N SER A 29 7.73 0.82 8.07
CA SER A 29 7.35 -0.59 7.89
C SER A 29 5.92 -0.90 8.37
N GLU A 30 5.47 -0.24 9.43
CA GLU A 30 4.12 -0.39 9.97
C GLU A 30 3.10 0.30 9.06
N ASP A 31 3.44 1.49 8.55
CA ASP A 31 2.63 2.22 7.57
C ASP A 31 2.44 1.39 6.29
N ILE A 32 3.50 0.73 5.79
CA ILE A 32 3.41 -0.17 4.63
C ILE A 32 2.38 -1.29 4.84
N VAL A 33 2.42 -1.94 6.01
CA VAL A 33 1.48 -3.03 6.35
C VAL A 33 0.06 -2.48 6.50
N ALA A 34 -0.11 -1.27 7.04
CA ALA A 34 -1.41 -0.61 7.12
C ALA A 34 -1.95 -0.29 5.72
N ILE A 35 -1.12 0.23 4.81
CA ILE A 35 -1.49 0.51 3.41
C ILE A 35 -1.93 -0.78 2.70
N ASP A 36 -1.17 -1.88 2.85
CA ASP A 36 -1.52 -3.19 2.28
C ASP A 36 -2.89 -3.67 2.75
N LYS A 37 -3.19 -3.48 4.04
CA LYS A 37 -4.52 -3.75 4.60
C LYS A 37 -5.59 -2.87 3.97
N THR A 38 -5.34 -1.57 3.80
CA THR A 38 -6.29 -0.64 3.18
C THR A 38 -6.55 -1.00 1.71
N PHE A 39 -5.54 -1.46 0.96
CA PHE A 39 -5.75 -2.05 -0.37
C PHE A 39 -6.66 -3.29 -0.32
N GLY A 40 -6.49 -4.14 0.69
CA GLY A 40 -7.36 -5.28 0.97
C GLY A 40 -8.82 -4.86 1.25
N ASP A 41 -9.02 -3.83 2.06
CA ASP A 41 -10.34 -3.31 2.39
C ASP A 41 -11.05 -2.72 1.14
N VAL A 42 -10.33 -1.96 0.30
CA VAL A 42 -10.86 -1.47 -0.98
C VAL A 42 -11.29 -2.65 -1.86
N SER A 43 -10.46 -3.71 -1.95
CA SER A 43 -10.83 -4.92 -2.68
C SER A 43 -12.13 -5.53 -2.16
N TYR A 44 -12.30 -5.59 -0.85
CA TYR A 44 -13.47 -6.17 -0.20
C TYR A 44 -14.75 -5.38 -0.51
N LEU A 45 -14.66 -4.05 -0.43
CA LEU A 45 -15.77 -3.14 -0.73
C LEU A 45 -16.20 -3.22 -2.20
N LEU A 46 -15.24 -3.26 -3.13
CA LEU A 46 -15.51 -3.37 -4.57
C LEU A 46 -16.24 -4.68 -4.92
N GLN A 47 -16.00 -5.76 -4.17
CA GLN A 47 -16.62 -7.08 -4.39
C GLN A 47 -18.05 -7.18 -3.85
N GLY A 48 -18.50 -6.23 -3.02
CA GLY A 48 -19.81 -6.32 -2.38
C GLY A 48 -19.95 -7.54 -1.45
N GLN A 49 -18.86 -8.07 -0.87
CA GLN A 49 -18.95 -9.27 0.00
C GLN A 49 -19.82 -9.08 1.26
N ASN A 50 -20.26 -7.85 1.56
CA ASN A 50 -21.24 -7.50 2.60
C ASN A 50 -22.51 -6.78 2.07
N SER A 51 -22.69 -6.60 0.76
CA SER A 51 -23.75 -5.75 0.20
C SER A 51 -23.99 -5.99 -1.30
N VAL A 52 -24.76 -5.11 -1.95
CA VAL A 52 -24.89 -5.07 -3.41
C VAL A 52 -23.52 -4.83 -4.03
N ALA A 53 -23.12 -5.62 -5.04
CA ALA A 53 -21.88 -5.36 -5.77
C ALA A 53 -22.03 -4.03 -6.55
N VAL A 54 -21.34 -2.98 -6.08
CA VAL A 54 -21.43 -1.61 -6.64
C VAL A 54 -20.44 -1.39 -7.79
N SER A 55 -19.58 -2.37 -8.06
CA SER A 55 -18.61 -2.31 -9.16
C SER A 55 -18.92 -3.40 -10.18
N PRO A 56 -18.75 -3.13 -11.49
CA PRO A 56 -18.90 -4.16 -12.50
C PRO A 56 -17.90 -5.30 -12.25
N ALA A 57 -18.28 -6.52 -12.62
CA ALA A 57 -17.45 -7.71 -12.46
C ALA A 57 -16.04 -7.52 -13.02
N SER A 58 -15.89 -6.75 -14.12
CA SER A 58 -14.60 -6.41 -14.73
C SER A 58 -13.66 -5.63 -13.81
N LEU A 59 -14.16 -4.66 -13.03
CA LEU A 59 -13.34 -3.85 -12.13
C LEU A 59 -12.92 -4.65 -10.89
N SER A 60 -13.84 -5.47 -10.37
CA SER A 60 -13.55 -6.44 -9.31
C SER A 60 -12.55 -7.49 -9.78
N GLU A 61 -12.68 -8.00 -11.00
CA GLU A 61 -11.76 -8.98 -11.60
C GLU A 61 -10.38 -8.38 -11.88
N ASP A 62 -10.28 -7.15 -12.39
CA ASP A 62 -8.99 -6.48 -12.61
C ASP A 62 -8.26 -6.24 -11.27
N TRP A 63 -9.00 -5.87 -10.22
CA TRP A 63 -8.46 -5.76 -8.87
C TRP A 63 -8.08 -7.14 -8.27
N GLN A 64 -8.89 -8.19 -8.48
CA GLN A 64 -8.65 -9.57 -7.98
C GLN A 64 -7.55 -10.35 -8.70
N ARG A 65 -7.41 -10.19 -10.02
CA ARG A 65 -6.33 -10.78 -10.84
C ARG A 65 -4.96 -10.28 -10.38
N THR A 66 -4.95 -9.36 -9.43
CA THR A 66 -3.79 -8.83 -8.74
C THR A 66 -3.46 -9.56 -7.44
N GLN A 67 -4.45 -9.84 -6.58
CA GLN A 67 -4.23 -10.52 -5.28
C GLN A 67 -3.97 -12.02 -5.41
N LYS A 68 -4.48 -12.71 -6.44
CA LYS A 68 -4.28 -14.16 -6.59
C LYS A 68 -2.97 -14.57 -7.29
N VAL A 69 -2.22 -13.63 -7.87
CA VAL A 69 -0.99 -13.95 -8.62
C VAL A 69 0.22 -13.91 -7.70
N ASN A 70 0.31 -14.94 -6.86
CA ASN A 70 1.46 -15.30 -6.03
C ASN A 70 2.56 -16.07 -6.81
N SER A 71 2.55 -15.98 -8.14
CA SER A 71 3.55 -16.66 -8.96
C SER A 71 4.67 -15.68 -9.26
N LEU A 72 5.88 -16.04 -8.81
CA LEU A 72 7.23 -15.46 -9.03
C LEU A 72 7.62 -15.11 -10.48
N SER A 73 6.66 -15.02 -11.40
CA SER A 73 6.81 -14.56 -12.76
C SER A 73 6.13 -13.20 -12.88
N CYS A 74 6.90 -12.14 -12.64
CA CYS A 74 6.70 -10.87 -13.30
C CYS A 74 6.88 -11.09 -14.80
N ASN A 75 5.87 -11.66 -15.46
CA ASN A 75 5.79 -11.64 -16.91
C ASN A 75 5.64 -10.17 -17.33
N VAL A 76 6.75 -9.61 -17.82
CA VAL A 76 6.96 -8.26 -18.37
C VAL A 76 6.07 -7.97 -19.62
N GLY A 77 5.04 -8.79 -19.87
CA GLY A 77 4.21 -8.73 -21.08
C GLY A 77 2.76 -8.32 -20.86
N SER A 78 2.30 -8.06 -19.62
CA SER A 78 0.97 -7.47 -19.40
C SER A 78 1.11 -5.94 -19.27
N PRO A 79 0.54 -5.14 -20.19
CA PRO A 79 0.70 -3.68 -20.18
C PRO A 79 -0.09 -2.98 -19.06
N PHE A 80 -0.75 -3.70 -18.16
CA PHE A 80 -1.53 -3.15 -17.06
C PHE A 80 -1.12 -3.80 -15.73
N LEU A 81 -0.02 -3.33 -15.14
CA LEU A 81 0.22 -3.56 -13.72
C LEU A 81 -0.76 -2.68 -12.94
N THR A 82 -1.58 -3.29 -12.11
CA THR A 82 -2.52 -2.59 -11.24
C THR A 82 -1.77 -1.91 -10.08
N PRO A 83 -2.36 -0.88 -9.44
CA PRO A 83 -1.71 -0.15 -8.34
C PRO A 83 -1.17 -1.05 -7.22
N VAL A 84 -1.89 -2.11 -6.87
CA VAL A 84 -1.48 -3.07 -5.83
C VAL A 84 -0.21 -3.85 -6.23
N LYS A 85 -0.11 -4.29 -7.49
CA LYS A 85 1.09 -5.02 -7.99
C LYS A 85 2.33 -4.13 -8.03
N LEU A 86 2.17 -2.89 -8.48
CA LEU A 86 3.25 -1.90 -8.47
C LEU A 86 3.67 -1.57 -7.04
N PHE A 87 2.71 -1.39 -6.13
CA PHE A 87 2.96 -1.20 -4.70
C PHE A 87 3.81 -2.35 -4.15
N HIS A 88 3.37 -3.61 -4.31
CA HIS A 88 4.14 -4.77 -3.85
C HIS A 88 5.52 -4.84 -4.49
N SER A 89 5.65 -4.58 -5.79
CA SER A 89 6.95 -4.58 -6.48
C SER A 89 7.93 -3.57 -5.87
N ILE A 90 7.48 -2.34 -5.60
CA ILE A 90 8.32 -1.31 -4.98
C ILE A 90 8.71 -1.73 -3.57
N ILE A 91 7.77 -2.23 -2.77
CA ILE A 91 8.05 -2.65 -1.40
C ILE A 91 9.00 -3.87 -1.37
N TRP A 92 8.88 -4.82 -2.28
CA TRP A 92 9.82 -5.94 -2.42
C TRP A 92 11.22 -5.48 -2.85
N GLY A 93 11.30 -4.49 -3.74
CA GLY A 93 12.55 -3.82 -4.10
C GLY A 93 13.20 -3.14 -2.89
N ALA A 94 12.40 -2.39 -2.13
CA ALA A 94 12.82 -1.71 -0.91
C ALA A 94 13.33 -2.69 0.17
N ARG A 95 12.61 -3.80 0.37
CA ARG A 95 13.04 -4.90 1.24
C ARG A 95 14.37 -5.50 0.79
N THR A 96 14.52 -5.77 -0.50
CA THR A 96 15.77 -6.32 -1.04
C THR A 96 16.93 -5.36 -0.80
N ALA A 97 16.71 -4.05 -0.98
CA ALA A 97 17.69 -3.03 -0.64
C ALA A 97 18.00 -2.99 0.86
N ALA A 98 16.98 -3.07 1.73
CA ALA A 98 17.18 -3.12 3.18
C ALA A 98 18.03 -4.33 3.60
N THR A 99 17.82 -5.51 3.03
CA THR A 99 18.65 -6.70 3.28
C THR A 99 20.09 -6.50 2.81
N GLN A 100 20.31 -5.82 1.68
CA GLN A 100 21.66 -5.52 1.20
C GLN A 100 22.38 -4.49 2.10
N VAL A 101 21.66 -3.47 2.58
CA VAL A 101 22.17 -2.51 3.55
C VAL A 101 22.48 -3.21 4.88
N GLU A 102 21.61 -4.12 5.34
CA GLU A 102 21.83 -4.95 6.55
C GLU A 102 23.11 -5.79 6.41
N ALA A 103 23.28 -6.48 5.29
CA ALA A 103 24.47 -7.28 5.02
C ALA A 103 25.74 -6.41 4.99
N ARG A 104 25.72 -5.25 4.33
CA ARG A 104 26.85 -4.30 4.33
C ARG A 104 27.15 -3.78 5.72
N ASN A 105 26.13 -3.45 6.49
CA ASN A 105 26.27 -2.97 7.86
C ASN A 105 26.88 -4.06 8.76
N LYS A 106 26.45 -5.31 8.59
CA LYS A 106 27.03 -6.47 9.25
C LYS A 106 28.51 -6.67 8.87
N ASP A 107 28.85 -6.61 7.58
CA ASP A 107 30.24 -6.65 7.12
C ASP A 107 31.10 -5.56 7.78
N PHE A 108 30.55 -4.34 7.93
CA PHE A 108 31.26 -3.24 8.57
C PHE A 108 31.59 -3.55 10.04
N ILE A 109 30.61 -4.06 10.79
CA ILE A 109 30.76 -4.39 12.22
C ILE A 109 31.66 -5.61 12.44
N GLU A 110 31.48 -6.67 11.65
CA GLU A 110 32.06 -7.99 11.93
C GLU A 110 33.36 -8.25 11.18
N VAL A 111 33.66 -7.49 10.13
CA VAL A 111 34.87 -7.66 9.31
C VAL A 111 35.73 -6.39 9.36
N ILE A 112 35.16 -5.25 8.96
CA ILE A 112 35.96 -4.02 8.78
C ILE A 112 36.48 -3.47 10.09
N ILE A 113 35.61 -3.28 11.10
CA ILE A 113 36.03 -2.73 12.39
C ILE A 113 37.07 -3.64 13.08
N PRO A 114 36.87 -4.97 13.15
CA PRO A 114 37.88 -5.88 13.70
C PRO A 114 39.23 -5.81 12.98
N VAL A 115 39.25 -5.87 11.64
CA VAL A 115 40.49 -5.78 10.86
C VAL A 115 41.21 -4.45 11.11
N VAL A 116 40.47 -3.34 11.17
CA VAL A 116 41.07 -2.02 11.45
C VAL A 116 41.64 -1.94 12.86
N GLY A 117 40.94 -2.52 13.84
CA GLY A 117 41.33 -2.54 15.25
C GLY A 117 42.44 -3.54 15.59
N ASP A 118 42.71 -4.53 14.74
CA ASP A 118 43.70 -5.59 14.98
C ASP A 118 45.14 -5.04 14.90
N PRO A 119 45.94 -5.08 15.99
CA PRO A 119 47.32 -4.60 15.98
C PRO A 119 48.26 -5.45 15.10
N ASP A 120 47.92 -6.72 14.86
CA ASP A 120 48.76 -7.66 14.11
C ASP A 120 48.55 -7.55 12.59
N GLU A 121 47.44 -6.93 12.17
CA GLU A 121 47.15 -6.68 10.76
C GLU A 121 48.01 -5.56 10.16
N SER A 122 48.54 -5.80 8.96
CA SER A 122 49.38 -4.81 8.29
C SER A 122 48.56 -3.60 7.85
N LYS A 123 49.15 -2.40 7.92
CA LYS A 123 48.52 -1.16 7.42
C LYS A 123 47.98 -1.30 5.99
N ASN A 124 48.72 -1.97 5.11
CA ASN A 124 48.33 -2.16 3.71
C ASN A 124 47.13 -3.09 3.57
N SER A 125 47.06 -4.16 4.38
CA SER A 125 45.91 -5.08 4.46
C SER A 125 44.65 -4.33 4.88
N LYS A 126 44.71 -3.55 5.97
CA LYS A 126 43.60 -2.73 6.46
C LYS A 126 43.07 -1.75 5.40
N ILE A 127 43.98 -1.06 4.70
CA ILE A 127 43.62 -0.12 3.63
C ILE A 127 42.97 -0.86 2.45
N ALA A 128 43.45 -2.06 2.10
CA ALA A 128 42.87 -2.85 1.02
C ALA A 128 41.42 -3.25 1.33
N GLU A 129 41.14 -3.75 2.53
CA GLU A 129 39.79 -4.10 2.98
C GLU A 129 38.85 -2.90 2.98
N LEU A 130 39.30 -1.74 3.47
CA LEU A 130 38.51 -0.51 3.44
C LEU A 130 38.21 -0.05 2.00
N ARG A 131 39.18 -0.16 1.07
CA ARG A 131 38.96 0.17 -0.34
C ARG A 131 37.93 -0.76 -0.98
N MET A 132 37.99 -2.05 -0.69
CA MET A 132 37.00 -3.03 -1.15
C MET A 132 35.60 -2.74 -0.58
N PHE A 133 35.52 -2.35 0.69
CA PHE A 133 34.25 -1.98 1.31
C PHE A 133 33.65 -0.71 0.66
N ILE A 134 34.47 0.33 0.47
CA ILE A 134 34.05 1.63 -0.09
C ILE A 134 33.59 1.48 -1.55
N SER A 135 34.22 0.61 -2.34
CA SER A 135 33.94 0.48 -3.78
C SER A 135 32.66 -0.28 -4.12
N LYS A 136 31.97 -0.90 -3.14
CA LYS A 136 30.67 -1.55 -3.40
C LYS A 136 29.64 -0.50 -3.84
N ASN A 137 28.90 -0.81 -4.89
CA ASN A 137 27.82 0.05 -5.40
C ASN A 137 26.57 -0.04 -4.51
N PRO A 138 25.80 1.07 -4.37
CA PRO A 138 24.53 1.05 -3.66
C PRO A 138 23.50 0.13 -4.35
N PRO A 139 22.51 -0.40 -3.60
CA PRO A 139 21.40 -1.15 -4.15
C PRO A 139 20.71 -0.38 -5.28
N THR A 140 20.37 -1.06 -6.37
CA THR A 140 19.71 -0.46 -7.54
C THR A 140 18.42 0.28 -7.19
N PHE A 141 17.69 -0.21 -6.17
CA PHE A 141 16.48 0.46 -5.66
C PHE A 141 16.74 1.91 -5.23
N LEU A 142 17.91 2.21 -4.65
CA LEU A 142 18.27 3.56 -4.17
C LEU A 142 18.65 4.52 -5.30
N THR A 143 18.82 4.00 -6.53
CA THR A 143 19.35 4.78 -7.66
C THR A 143 18.48 4.70 -8.91
N SER A 144 17.34 4.00 -8.86
CA SER A 144 16.55 3.69 -10.06
C SER A 144 15.47 4.74 -10.32
N ALA A 145 15.58 5.44 -11.46
CA ALA A 145 14.51 6.29 -11.99
C ALA A 145 13.21 5.50 -12.26
N GLN A 146 13.29 4.17 -12.43
CA GLN A 146 12.12 3.32 -12.64
C GLN A 146 11.22 3.28 -11.39
N VAL A 147 11.79 3.36 -10.19
CA VAL A 147 10.97 3.39 -8.95
C VAL A 147 10.10 4.64 -8.94
N PHE A 148 10.68 5.81 -9.28
CA PHE A 148 9.94 7.07 -9.35
C PHE A 148 8.82 7.03 -10.41
N GLN A 149 9.08 6.43 -11.57
CA GLN A 149 8.05 6.24 -12.59
C GLN A 149 6.91 5.34 -12.09
N GLN A 150 7.24 4.22 -11.44
CA GLN A 150 6.25 3.30 -10.87
C GLN A 150 5.38 3.97 -9.79
N LEU A 151 5.92 4.95 -9.05
CA LEU A 151 5.14 5.76 -8.10
C LEU A 151 4.06 6.58 -8.80
N GLN A 152 4.40 7.25 -9.90
CA GLN A 152 3.44 8.02 -10.69
C GLN A 152 2.37 7.12 -11.31
N GLU A 153 2.75 5.92 -11.75
CA GLU A 153 1.83 4.93 -12.31
C GLU A 153 0.80 4.44 -11.28
N ILE A 154 1.20 4.28 -10.01
CA ILE A 154 0.28 3.94 -8.91
C ILE A 154 -0.76 5.04 -8.71
N GLU A 155 -0.32 6.30 -8.65
CA GLU A 155 -1.23 7.44 -8.44
C GLU A 155 -2.23 7.59 -9.60
N ALA A 156 -1.74 7.47 -10.83
CA ALA A 156 -2.57 7.50 -12.03
C ALA A 156 -3.57 6.32 -12.03
N GLY A 157 -3.12 5.12 -11.67
CA GLY A 157 -3.96 3.94 -11.58
C GLY A 157 -5.04 4.04 -10.50
N LEU A 158 -4.72 4.54 -9.31
CA LEU A 158 -5.68 4.79 -8.23
C LEU A 158 -6.75 5.81 -8.65
N THR A 159 -6.33 6.88 -9.33
CA THR A 159 -7.25 7.92 -9.83
C THR A 159 -8.20 7.35 -10.89
N LYS A 160 -7.67 6.52 -11.80
CA LYS A 160 -8.49 5.85 -12.82
C LYS A 160 -9.52 4.91 -12.20
N VAL A 161 -9.12 4.10 -11.21
CA VAL A 161 -10.03 3.18 -10.51
C VAL A 161 -11.12 3.95 -9.78
N LEU A 162 -10.75 5.03 -9.07
CA LEU A 162 -11.73 5.85 -8.36
C LEU A 162 -12.75 6.46 -9.33
N LYS A 163 -12.29 7.05 -10.42
CA LYS A 163 -13.16 7.65 -11.45
C LYS A 163 -14.13 6.61 -12.03
N GLN A 164 -13.62 5.44 -12.40
CA GLN A 164 -14.46 4.36 -12.94
C GLN A 164 -15.52 3.91 -11.93
N HIS A 165 -15.13 3.74 -10.66
CA HIS A 165 -16.04 3.36 -9.59
C HIS A 165 -17.14 4.42 -9.38
N GLU A 166 -16.80 5.71 -9.42
CA GLU A 166 -17.77 6.79 -9.32
C GLU A 166 -18.77 6.80 -10.48
N GLU A 167 -18.30 6.65 -11.72
CA GLU A 167 -19.15 6.58 -12.91
C GLU A 167 -20.12 5.40 -12.84
N ASP A 168 -19.68 4.26 -12.30
CA ASP A 168 -20.51 3.07 -12.17
C ASP A 168 -21.51 3.18 -11.01
N ALA A 169 -21.10 3.79 -9.89
CA ALA A 169 -22.02 4.14 -8.81
C ALA A 169 -23.12 5.11 -9.28
N ASP A 170 -22.77 6.13 -10.08
CA ASP A 170 -23.73 7.08 -10.65
C ASP A 170 -24.75 6.38 -11.57
N LYS A 171 -24.31 5.42 -12.39
CA LYS A 171 -25.21 4.60 -13.22
C LYS A 171 -26.18 3.76 -12.37
N MET A 172 -25.69 3.14 -11.31
CA MET A 172 -26.53 2.34 -10.41
C MET A 172 -27.58 3.20 -9.69
N ILE A 173 -27.18 4.37 -9.19
CA ILE A 173 -28.10 5.34 -8.58
C ILE A 173 -29.15 5.78 -9.59
N ALA A 174 -28.74 6.11 -10.83
CA ALA A 174 -29.67 6.51 -11.88
C ALA A 174 -30.68 5.40 -12.23
N SER A 175 -30.22 4.15 -12.33
CA SER A 175 -31.09 2.99 -12.56
C SER A 175 -32.09 2.80 -11.42
N ALA A 176 -31.63 2.82 -10.16
CA ALA A 176 -32.50 2.67 -9.00
C ALA A 176 -33.53 3.81 -8.89
N ARG A 177 -33.16 5.04 -9.27
CA ARG A 177 -34.11 6.17 -9.34
C ARG A 177 -35.16 5.96 -10.43
N ALA A 178 -34.77 5.48 -11.61
CA ALA A 178 -35.73 5.15 -12.67
C ALA A 178 -36.70 4.04 -12.24
N ASP A 179 -36.21 3.02 -11.53
CA ASP A 179 -37.05 1.97 -10.97
C ASP A 179 -38.03 2.50 -9.93
N ILE A 180 -37.60 3.43 -9.06
CA ILE A 180 -38.50 4.11 -8.10
C ILE A 180 -39.60 4.87 -8.86
N THR A 181 -39.25 5.70 -9.84
CA THR A 181 -40.23 6.46 -10.63
C THR A 181 -41.25 5.53 -11.30
N LYS A 182 -40.76 4.45 -11.93
CA LYS A 182 -41.63 3.46 -12.59
C LYS A 182 -42.56 2.77 -11.58
N LEU A 183 -42.05 2.36 -10.41
CA LEU A 183 -42.86 1.74 -9.37
C LEU A 183 -43.90 2.70 -8.77
N GLU A 184 -43.56 3.98 -8.64
CA GLU A 184 -44.49 5.02 -8.19
C GLU A 184 -45.61 5.27 -9.22
N GLU A 185 -45.27 5.31 -10.51
CA GLU A 185 -46.25 5.40 -11.61
C GLU A 185 -47.18 4.17 -11.68
N GLU A 186 -46.61 2.96 -11.58
CA GLU A 186 -47.40 1.71 -11.55
C GLU A 186 -48.32 1.65 -10.34
N ARG A 187 -47.85 2.08 -9.16
CA ARG A 187 -48.65 2.18 -7.93
C ARG A 187 -49.83 3.13 -8.11
N GLU A 188 -49.63 4.28 -8.75
CA GLU A 188 -50.68 5.26 -8.97
C GLU A 188 -51.71 4.75 -10.00
N GLN A 189 -51.26 4.11 -11.08
CA GLN A 189 -52.15 3.47 -12.05
C GLN A 189 -52.97 2.33 -11.42
N ALA A 190 -52.38 1.56 -10.50
CA ALA A 190 -53.08 0.50 -9.78
C ALA A 190 -54.19 1.07 -8.88
N LYS A 191 -53.96 2.19 -8.17
CA LYS A 191 -54.99 2.88 -7.40
C LYS A 191 -56.14 3.37 -8.27
N ILE A 192 -55.83 4.02 -9.41
CA ILE A 192 -56.85 4.52 -10.34
C ILE A 192 -57.73 3.37 -10.85
N LYS A 193 -57.15 2.21 -11.19
CA LYS A 193 -57.91 1.01 -11.61
C LYS A 193 -58.78 0.43 -10.49
N GLN A 194 -58.31 0.50 -9.25
CA GLN A 194 -59.07 0.02 -8.09
C GLN A 194 -60.26 0.93 -7.76
N ASP A 195 -60.09 2.26 -7.87
CA ASP A 195 -61.16 3.25 -7.63
C ASP A 195 -62.17 3.36 -8.78
N SER A 196 -61.75 3.06 -10.03
CA SER A 196 -62.64 3.03 -11.21
C SER A 196 -63.36 1.70 -11.42
N SER A 197 -63.07 0.68 -10.59
CA SER A 197 -63.83 -0.56 -10.56
C SER A 197 -65.19 -0.31 -9.93
N PRO A 198 -66.33 -0.56 -10.61
CA PRO A 198 -67.63 -0.41 -9.98
C PRO A 198 -67.68 -1.35 -8.77
N LYS A 199 -67.85 -0.79 -7.57
CA LYS A 199 -68.23 -1.56 -6.38
C LYS A 199 -69.44 -2.38 -6.79
N LYS A 200 -69.25 -3.69 -7.03
CA LYS A 200 -70.36 -4.61 -7.24
C LYS A 200 -71.20 -4.52 -5.96
N SER A 201 -72.30 -3.80 -6.10
CA SER A 201 -73.41 -3.73 -5.18
C SER A 201 -73.66 -5.14 -4.62
N ILE A 202 -73.38 -5.31 -3.32
CA ILE A 202 -73.83 -6.46 -2.55
C ILE A 202 -75.32 -6.24 -2.29
N PHE A 203 -76.16 -6.37 -3.31
CA PHE A 203 -77.60 -6.58 -3.16
C PHE A 203 -78.16 -6.98 -4.53
N GLY A 204 -78.23 -8.30 -4.79
CA GLY A 204 -78.80 -8.82 -6.04
C GLY A 204 -78.51 -10.28 -6.36
N ILE A 205 -79.18 -11.20 -5.65
CA ILE A 205 -79.91 -12.38 -6.16
C ILE A 205 -79.17 -13.44 -7.01
N PHE A 206 -79.12 -14.65 -6.45
CA PHE A 206 -79.08 -16.00 -7.06
C PHE A 206 -78.91 -16.12 -8.59
N GLY A 207 -77.84 -16.79 -9.01
CA GLY A 207 -77.70 -17.34 -10.36
C GLY A 207 -76.36 -18.05 -10.57
N SER A 208 -76.37 -19.38 -10.64
CA SER A 208 -75.23 -20.25 -10.93
C SER A 208 -74.40 -19.81 -12.14
N SER A 209 -73.07 -19.87 -12.03
CA SER A 209 -72.18 -20.47 -13.05
C SER A 209 -70.75 -20.65 -12.55
N LYS A 210 -70.14 -21.71 -13.08
CA LYS A 210 -68.86 -22.38 -12.79
C LYS A 210 -67.58 -21.54 -12.89
N ASP A 211 -66.58 -22.07 -12.20
CA ASP A 211 -65.15 -22.16 -12.55
C ASP A 211 -64.42 -20.88 -12.97
N SER A 212 -63.69 -20.30 -12.01
CA SER A 212 -62.39 -19.69 -12.28
C SER A 212 -61.55 -19.78 -10.99
N SER A 213 -60.90 -20.93 -10.81
CA SER A 213 -59.94 -21.19 -9.72
C SER A 213 -58.56 -20.62 -10.06
N ASP A 214 -58.51 -19.39 -10.55
CA ASP A 214 -57.26 -18.65 -10.58
C ASP A 214 -57.14 -17.91 -9.24
N PRO A 215 -56.10 -18.19 -8.44
CA PRO A 215 -55.86 -17.40 -7.24
C PRO A 215 -55.74 -15.93 -7.65
N PRO A 216 -56.35 -14.99 -6.89
CA PRO A 216 -56.18 -13.57 -7.17
C PRO A 216 -54.68 -13.27 -7.25
N PRO A 217 -54.22 -12.51 -8.26
CA PRO A 217 -52.81 -12.18 -8.39
C PRO A 217 -52.31 -11.59 -7.07
N GLU A 218 -51.19 -12.11 -6.56
CA GLU A 218 -50.60 -11.61 -5.31
C GLU A 218 -50.50 -10.08 -5.38
N PRO A 219 -50.94 -9.37 -4.33
CA PRO A 219 -50.84 -7.92 -4.31
C PRO A 219 -49.38 -7.53 -4.44
N VAL A 220 -49.07 -6.77 -5.50
CA VAL A 220 -47.72 -6.26 -5.72
C VAL A 220 -47.40 -5.29 -4.59
N ASP A 221 -46.44 -5.64 -3.74
CA ASP A 221 -45.95 -4.77 -2.67
C ASP A 221 -44.98 -3.73 -3.25
N TYR A 222 -45.57 -2.67 -3.83
CA TYR A 222 -44.84 -1.53 -4.38
C TYR A 222 -44.02 -0.81 -3.32
N ASP A 223 -44.53 -0.71 -2.08
CA ASP A 223 -43.85 0.00 -0.99
C ASP A 223 -42.56 -0.74 -0.59
N ALA A 224 -42.57 -2.07 -0.50
CA ALA A 224 -41.36 -2.85 -0.28
C ALA A 224 -40.36 -2.76 -1.44
N LYS A 225 -40.82 -2.76 -2.70
CA LYS A 225 -39.92 -2.62 -3.86
C LYS A 225 -39.27 -1.24 -3.93
N ILE A 226 -40.03 -0.17 -3.68
CA ILE A 226 -39.51 1.20 -3.59
C ILE A 226 -38.52 1.33 -2.43
N ALA A 227 -38.83 0.76 -1.26
CA ALA A 227 -37.94 0.75 -0.12
C ALA A 227 -36.61 0.03 -0.41
N ARG A 228 -36.66 -1.11 -1.12
CA ARG A 228 -35.43 -1.81 -1.58
C ARG A 228 -34.61 -0.96 -2.53
N ALA A 229 -35.22 -0.32 -3.52
CA ALA A 229 -34.51 0.56 -4.45
C ALA A 229 -33.86 1.77 -3.75
N LYS A 230 -34.54 2.38 -2.77
CA LYS A 230 -33.97 3.43 -1.91
C LYS A 230 -32.77 2.91 -1.10
N SER A 231 -32.90 1.72 -0.50
CA SER A 231 -31.81 1.08 0.23
C SER A 231 -30.58 0.78 -0.65
N ILE A 232 -30.78 0.44 -1.93
CA ILE A 232 -29.68 0.30 -2.90
C ILE A 232 -28.95 1.64 -3.08
N ILE A 233 -29.68 2.73 -3.28
CA ILE A 233 -29.09 4.08 -3.42
C ILE A 233 -28.26 4.45 -2.19
N ASP A 234 -28.81 4.25 -0.99
CA ASP A 234 -28.12 4.57 0.26
C ASP A 234 -26.86 3.74 0.44
N THR A 235 -26.93 2.44 0.13
CA THR A 235 -25.79 1.52 0.17
C THR A 235 -24.70 1.94 -0.81
N VAL A 236 -25.06 2.24 -2.05
CA VAL A 236 -24.12 2.68 -3.11
C VAL A 236 -23.43 3.99 -2.71
N ASN A 237 -24.18 4.96 -2.18
CA ASN A 237 -23.60 6.23 -1.69
C ASN A 237 -22.63 6.00 -0.54
N SER A 238 -22.99 5.17 0.44
CA SER A 238 -22.12 4.86 1.57
C SER A 238 -20.82 4.20 1.11
N GLN A 239 -20.89 3.21 0.22
CA GLN A 239 -19.71 2.50 -0.27
C GLN A 239 -18.82 3.38 -1.13
N ARG A 240 -19.41 4.28 -1.93
CA ARG A 240 -18.67 5.27 -2.73
C ARG A 240 -17.80 6.16 -1.83
N GLU A 241 -18.38 6.71 -0.77
CA GLU A 241 -17.65 7.59 0.16
C GLU A 241 -16.59 6.81 0.97
N GLU A 242 -16.87 5.55 1.33
CA GLU A 242 -15.89 4.70 2.01
C GLU A 242 -14.69 4.35 1.12
N ILE A 243 -14.93 3.99 -0.15
CA ILE A 243 -13.86 3.70 -1.11
C ILE A 243 -13.03 4.96 -1.40
N LYS A 244 -13.68 6.13 -1.56
CA LYS A 244 -12.98 7.41 -1.69
C LYS A 244 -12.05 7.68 -0.51
N ALA A 245 -12.55 7.53 0.71
CA ALA A 245 -11.78 7.77 1.92
C ALA A 245 -10.56 6.84 2.00
N LYS A 246 -10.75 5.54 1.75
CA LYS A 246 -9.65 4.55 1.76
C LYS A 246 -8.63 4.78 0.63
N VAL A 247 -9.08 5.16 -0.58
CA VAL A 247 -8.16 5.52 -1.68
C VAL A 247 -7.37 6.79 -1.35
N ALA A 248 -7.99 7.78 -0.68
CA ALA A 248 -7.29 8.97 -0.23
C ALA A 248 -6.25 8.65 0.86
N GLU A 249 -6.56 7.73 1.78
CA GLU A 249 -5.62 7.23 2.78
C GLU A 249 -4.40 6.55 2.12
N ILE A 250 -4.64 5.66 1.15
CA ILE A 250 -3.58 5.03 0.36
C ILE A 250 -2.71 6.09 -0.31
N LYS A 251 -3.32 7.07 -1.00
CA LYS A 251 -2.58 8.14 -1.69
C LYS A 251 -1.73 8.96 -0.73
N HIS A 252 -2.29 9.35 0.42
CA HIS A 252 -1.59 10.17 1.40
C HIS A 252 -0.37 9.44 1.98
N ALA A 253 -0.56 8.19 2.40
CA ALA A 253 0.53 7.40 2.95
C ALA A 253 1.59 7.09 1.86
N TRP A 254 1.14 6.75 0.65
CA TRP A 254 2.02 6.45 -0.47
C TRP A 254 2.86 7.63 -0.97
N ALA A 255 2.41 8.87 -0.77
CA ALA A 255 3.18 10.05 -1.12
C ALA A 255 4.45 10.23 -0.27
N THR A 256 4.58 9.53 0.86
CA THR A 256 5.68 9.73 1.81
C THR A 256 6.54 8.50 2.02
N VAL A 257 5.95 7.30 1.98
CA VAL A 257 6.63 6.03 2.27
C VAL A 257 7.85 5.75 1.38
N PRO A 258 7.79 5.89 0.03
CA PRO A 258 8.93 5.60 -0.84
C PRO A 258 10.14 6.49 -0.56
N ASP A 259 9.90 7.79 -0.39
CA ASP A 259 10.96 8.76 -0.09
C ASP A 259 11.55 8.50 1.30
N GLN A 260 10.71 8.20 2.30
CA GLN A 260 11.20 7.85 3.63
C GLN A 260 12.10 6.61 3.60
N ILE A 261 11.72 5.54 2.90
CA ILE A 261 12.54 4.34 2.81
C ILE A 261 13.83 4.63 2.03
N GLY A 262 13.72 5.27 0.86
CA GLY A 262 14.86 5.60 0.01
C GLY A 262 15.87 6.48 0.75
N ASN A 263 15.40 7.52 1.43
CA ASN A 263 16.24 8.42 2.21
C ASN A 263 16.88 7.72 3.41
N CYS A 264 16.15 6.89 4.16
CA CYS A 264 16.72 6.13 5.28
C CYS A 264 17.82 5.17 4.82
N LEU A 265 17.53 4.34 3.81
CA LEU A 265 18.49 3.36 3.31
C LEU A 265 19.69 4.04 2.65
N GLY A 266 19.46 5.11 1.90
CA GLY A 266 20.50 5.94 1.27
C GLY A 266 21.40 6.63 2.30
N ALA A 267 20.83 7.20 3.37
CA ALA A 267 21.58 7.81 4.46
C ALA A 267 22.46 6.78 5.17
N ILE A 268 21.92 5.61 5.55
CA ILE A 268 22.70 4.54 6.19
C ILE A 268 23.85 4.09 5.27
N TRP A 269 23.59 3.87 3.99
CA TRP A 269 24.61 3.49 3.02
C TRP A 269 25.73 4.53 2.91
N THR A 270 25.34 5.81 2.85
CA THR A 270 26.27 6.94 2.77
C THR A 270 27.12 7.02 4.05
N HIS A 271 26.50 6.93 5.23
CA HIS A 271 27.20 6.99 6.51
C HIS A 271 28.25 5.87 6.63
N LEU A 272 27.90 4.63 6.31
CA LEU A 272 28.85 3.50 6.29
C LEU A 272 30.04 3.76 5.35
N THR A 273 29.77 4.33 4.19
CA THR A 273 30.81 4.62 3.19
C THR A 273 31.72 5.77 3.62
N THR A 274 31.14 6.80 4.23
CA THR A 274 31.86 7.94 4.81
C THR A 274 32.75 7.50 5.96
N ASP A 275 32.24 6.68 6.89
CA ASP A 275 33.01 6.18 8.03
C ASP A 275 34.17 5.29 7.60
N ALA A 276 33.93 4.35 6.67
CA ALA A 276 35.01 3.55 6.08
C ALA A 276 36.06 4.45 5.38
N THR A 277 35.63 5.50 4.68
CA THR A 277 36.53 6.45 4.03
C THR A 277 37.37 7.22 5.05
N HIS A 278 36.78 7.66 6.17
CA HIS A 278 37.51 8.31 7.26
C HIS A 278 38.54 7.39 7.90
N LEU A 279 38.18 6.13 8.19
CA LEU A 279 39.14 5.13 8.69
C LEU A 279 40.30 4.94 7.72
N LYS A 280 40.02 4.84 6.42
CA LYS A 280 41.04 4.69 5.38
C LYS A 280 41.99 5.88 5.34
N ASN A 281 41.44 7.09 5.27
CA ASN A 281 42.23 8.32 5.19
C ASN A 281 43.12 8.52 6.44
N ARG A 282 42.62 8.12 7.62
CA ARG A 282 43.40 8.14 8.88
C ARG A 282 44.58 7.18 8.83
N LEU A 283 44.34 5.94 8.40
CA LEU A 283 45.41 4.97 8.19
C LEU A 283 46.43 5.47 7.17
N GLU A 284 45.97 6.11 6.08
CA GLU A 284 46.83 6.61 5.00
C GLU A 284 47.72 7.80 5.43
N GLY A 285 47.32 8.68 6.36
CA GLY A 285 48.17 9.85 6.67
C GLY A 285 47.85 10.80 7.83
N SER A 286 47.11 10.43 8.88
CA SER A 286 46.89 11.36 10.03
C SER A 286 47.43 10.80 11.35
N THR A 287 48.48 11.43 11.89
CA THR A 287 49.18 11.02 13.12
C THR A 287 48.80 11.81 14.38
N THR A 288 47.78 12.68 14.36
CA THR A 288 47.41 13.51 15.53
C THR A 288 46.01 13.27 16.09
N ASP A 289 45.25 12.35 15.49
CA ASP A 289 43.82 12.21 15.73
C ASP A 289 43.52 10.84 16.35
N PRO A 290 43.07 10.75 17.62
CA PRO A 290 42.89 9.46 18.30
C PRO A 290 41.86 8.61 17.57
N MET A 291 42.14 7.30 17.40
CA MET A 291 41.23 6.32 16.79
C MET A 291 39.81 6.52 17.32
N PRO A 292 38.76 6.53 16.48
CA PRO A 292 37.41 6.75 16.98
C PRO A 292 37.03 5.61 17.93
N ASP A 293 36.06 5.86 18.80
CA ASP A 293 35.50 4.82 19.67
C ASP A 293 34.81 3.74 18.82
N LEU A 294 35.59 2.71 18.45
CA LEU A 294 35.13 1.59 17.64
C LEU A 294 33.99 0.84 18.35
N SER A 295 33.99 0.80 19.69
CA SER A 295 32.94 0.15 20.46
C SER A 295 31.61 0.92 20.39
N GLY A 296 31.68 2.25 20.44
CA GLY A 296 30.53 3.13 20.22
C GLY A 296 29.95 3.01 18.81
N ILE A 297 30.81 2.93 17.80
CA ILE A 297 30.42 2.71 16.39
C ILE A 297 29.70 1.36 16.24
N ILE A 298 30.27 0.27 16.77
CA ILE A 298 29.65 -1.07 16.76
C ILE A 298 28.25 -1.02 17.38
N ARG A 299 28.11 -0.36 18.54
CA ARG A 299 26.83 -0.26 19.26
C ARG A 299 25.76 0.40 18.39
N VAL A 300 26.07 1.56 17.79
CA VAL A 300 25.09 2.29 16.97
C VAL A 300 24.68 1.48 15.74
N TYR A 301 25.65 0.91 15.02
CA TYR A 301 25.35 0.13 13.82
C TYR A 301 24.63 -1.19 14.13
N THR A 302 24.77 -1.75 15.33
CA THR A 302 23.97 -2.89 15.78
C THR A 302 22.48 -2.53 15.94
N GLU A 303 22.16 -1.34 16.44
CA GLU A 303 20.78 -0.83 16.52
C GLU A 303 20.17 -0.63 15.13
N VAL A 304 20.95 -0.06 14.19
CA VAL A 304 20.56 0.08 12.78
C VAL A 304 20.27 -1.27 12.14
N ASN A 305 21.13 -2.27 12.37
CA ASN A 305 20.93 -3.62 11.85
C ASN A 305 19.63 -4.24 12.36
N SER A 306 19.33 -4.03 13.63
CA SER A 306 18.08 -4.49 14.24
C SER A 306 16.85 -3.84 13.60
N ALA A 307 16.93 -2.56 13.23
CA ALA A 307 15.85 -1.85 12.54
C ALA A 307 15.67 -2.31 11.09
N LEU A 308 16.77 -2.51 10.34
CA LEU A 308 16.74 -3.06 8.97
C LEU A 308 16.13 -4.46 8.94
N LYS A 309 16.53 -5.32 9.89
CA LYS A 309 15.95 -6.66 10.05
C LYS A 309 14.47 -6.62 10.42
N TYR A 310 14.07 -5.71 11.32
CA TYR A 310 12.66 -5.51 11.65
C TYR A 310 11.86 -5.08 10.42
N TYR A 311 12.34 -4.09 9.67
CA TYR A 311 11.72 -3.64 8.42
C TYR A 311 11.51 -4.80 7.46
N ALA A 312 12.57 -5.56 7.14
CA ALA A 312 12.50 -6.68 6.20
C ALA A 312 11.56 -7.79 6.67
N THR A 313 11.46 -8.01 7.98
CA THR A 313 10.57 -9.02 8.59
C THR A 313 9.12 -8.53 8.63
N ASN A 314 8.89 -7.26 8.97
CA ASN A 314 7.54 -6.72 9.11
C ASN A 314 6.85 -6.60 7.74
N VAL A 315 7.59 -6.18 6.73
CA VAL A 315 7.12 -6.13 5.34
C VAL A 315 6.71 -7.52 4.81
N ASN A 316 7.31 -8.62 5.29
CA ASN A 316 6.85 -9.97 4.92
C ASN A 316 5.44 -10.31 5.42
N LYS A 317 4.86 -9.51 6.33
CA LYS A 317 3.50 -9.74 6.84
C LYS A 317 2.42 -9.22 5.87
N MET A 318 2.80 -8.45 4.84
CA MET A 318 1.87 -8.09 3.77
C MET A 318 1.28 -9.36 3.18
N ARG A 319 -0.02 -9.34 2.85
CA ARG A 319 -0.66 -10.53 2.30
C ARG A 319 -0.03 -10.84 0.93
N PRO A 320 0.38 -12.10 0.68
CA PRO A 320 0.79 -12.54 -0.64
C PRO A 320 -0.38 -12.45 -1.62
#